data_AF-A0A7C3A3J6-F1
#
_entry.id   AF-A0A7C3A3J6-F1
#
_cell.length_a   1.000
_cell.length_b   1.000
_cell.length_c   1.000
_cell.angle_alpha   90.00
_cell.angle_beta   90.00
_cell.angle_gamma   90.00
#
_symmetry.space_group_name_H-M   'P 1'
#
loop_
_entity.id
_entity.type
_entity.pdbx_description
1 polymer ?
#
loop_
_entity_poly.entity_id
_entity_poly.type
_entity_poly.pdbx_seq_one_letter_code
_entity_poly.pdbx_strand_id
1 'polypeptide(L)'
;MKRIDAIKAVVEELDDELVICNIGFPSRELYSVKDRDANFYMLGSMGLASSIGLGLALSTKRQIVVFDGDGSLLMNLGSLVTIANQAPSNMILIVSDNASYASTGGQPSYT
;
A
#
# COMPACT_ATOMS: atom_id res chain seq x y z
N MET A 1 -14.96 9.10 3.45
CA MET A 1 -14.72 7.69 3.83
C MET A 1 -13.49 7.67 4.71
N LYS A 2 -13.44 6.88 5.79
CA LYS A 2 -12.19 6.72 6.56
C LYS A 2 -11.30 5.69 5.85
N ARG A 3 -9.97 5.80 6.00
CA ARG A 3 -9.01 4.85 5.40
C ARG A 3 -9.35 3.39 5.74
N ILE A 4 -9.70 3.12 7.01
CA ILE A 4 -10.09 1.76 7.44
C ILE A 4 -11.31 1.23 6.68
N ASP A 5 -12.28 2.09 6.34
CA ASP A 5 -13.47 1.68 5.58
C ASP A 5 -13.07 1.29 4.15
N ALA A 6 -12.14 2.05 3.54
CA ALA A 6 -11.60 1.75 2.22
C ALA A 6 -10.78 0.45 2.22
N ILE A 7 -9.91 0.26 3.22
CA ILE A 7 -9.16 -0.99 3.40
C ILE A 7 -10.14 -2.15 3.51
N LYS A 8 -11.16 -2.03 4.37
CA LYS A 8 -12.17 -3.06 4.57
C LYS A 8 -12.89 -3.43 3.29
N ALA A 9 -13.39 -2.44 2.55
CA ALA A 9 -14.10 -2.67 1.30
C ALA A 9 -13.25 -3.41 0.25
N VAL A 10 -11.94 -3.20 0.24
CA VAL A 10 -11.04 -3.91 -0.69
C VAL A 10 -10.73 -5.31 -0.18
N VAL A 11 -10.31 -5.46 1.08
CA VAL A 11 -9.78 -6.74 1.60
C VAL A 11 -10.86 -7.80 1.80
N GLU A 12 -12.12 -7.41 1.93
CA GLU A 12 -13.25 -8.35 1.95
C GLU A 12 -13.37 -9.12 0.63
N GLU A 13 -12.98 -8.50 -0.49
CA GLU A 13 -13.00 -9.11 -1.83
C GLU A 13 -11.70 -9.85 -2.18
N LEU A 14 -10.67 -9.81 -1.32
CA LEU A 14 -9.39 -10.46 -1.57
C LEU A 14 -9.34 -11.86 -0.98
N ASP A 15 -8.84 -12.81 -1.76
CA ASP A 15 -8.60 -14.19 -1.36
C ASP A 15 -7.10 -14.49 -1.37
N ASP A 16 -6.55 -14.84 -2.52
CA ASP A 16 -5.17 -15.33 -2.69
C ASP A 16 -4.18 -14.24 -3.13
N GLU A 17 -4.62 -12.99 -3.24
CA GLU A 17 -3.76 -11.87 -3.62
C GLU A 17 -2.73 -11.57 -2.53
N LEU A 18 -1.51 -11.26 -2.98
CA LEU A 18 -0.45 -10.78 -2.12
C LEU A 18 -0.70 -9.31 -1.79
N VAL A 19 -0.80 -8.99 -0.51
CA VAL A 19 -1.08 -7.63 -0.06
C VAL A 19 0.14 -7.03 0.60
N ILE A 20 0.55 -5.85 0.15
CA ILE A 20 1.62 -5.06 0.77
C ILE A 20 0.95 -3.85 1.40
N CYS A 21 1.16 -3.63 2.69
CA CYS A 21 0.60 -2.47 3.37
C CYS A 21 1.69 -1.58 3.94
N ASN A 22 1.55 -0.28 3.71
CA ASN A 22 2.48 0.73 4.18
C ASN A 22 2.53 0.83 5.72
N ILE A 23 3.61 1.45 6.21
CA ILE A 23 3.95 1.62 7.61
C ILE A 23 2.91 2.43 8.39
N GLY A 24 2.78 2.13 9.68
CA GLY A 24 1.98 2.91 10.63
C GLY A 24 0.56 2.38 10.78
N PHE A 25 -0.41 3.29 10.90
CA PHE A 25 -1.82 2.92 11.08
C PHE A 25 -2.40 2.04 9.96
N PRO A 26 -2.09 2.21 8.66
CA PRO A 26 -2.65 1.35 7.60
C PRO A 26 -2.36 -0.15 7.85
N SER A 27 -1.13 -0.51 8.18
CA SER A 27 -0.77 -1.91 8.50
C SER A 27 -1.53 -2.45 9.71
N ARG A 28 -1.75 -1.64 10.75
CA ARG A 28 -2.53 -2.04 11.94
C ARG A 28 -4.01 -2.23 11.61
N GLU A 29 -4.56 -1.34 10.77
CA GLU A 29 -5.94 -1.43 10.31
C GLU A 29 -6.14 -2.68 9.45
N LEU A 30 -5.26 -2.93 8.48
CA LEU A 30 -5.29 -4.16 7.67
C LEU A 30 -5.25 -5.42 8.55
N TYR A 31 -4.31 -5.46 9.51
CA TYR A 31 -4.20 -6.56 10.47
C TYR A 31 -5.49 -6.76 11.27
N SER A 32 -6.10 -5.66 11.75
CA SER A 32 -7.35 -5.74 12.51
C SER A 32 -8.57 -6.17 11.68
N VAL A 33 -8.55 -5.90 10.37
CA VAL A 33 -9.67 -6.19 9.48
C VAL A 33 -9.60 -7.63 8.95
N LYS A 34 -8.45 -8.05 8.41
CA LYS A 34 -8.29 -9.39 7.80
C LYS A 34 -6.81 -9.79 7.74
N ASP A 35 -6.27 -10.28 8.84
CA ASP A 35 -4.93 -10.88 8.88
C ASP A 35 -4.86 -12.19 8.08
N ARG A 36 -3.77 -12.36 7.34
CA ARG A 36 -3.55 -13.47 6.38
C ARG A 36 -2.07 -13.67 6.13
N ASP A 37 -1.65 -14.91 5.85
CA ASP A 37 -0.27 -15.22 5.43
C ASP A 37 0.16 -14.50 4.15
N ALA A 38 -0.81 -14.11 3.31
CA ALA A 38 -0.57 -13.35 2.08
C ALA A 38 -0.37 -11.84 2.31
N ASN A 39 -0.50 -11.36 3.55
CA ASN A 39 -0.27 -9.96 3.90
C ASN A 39 1.20 -9.75 4.33
N PHE A 40 1.82 -8.72 3.75
CA PHE A 40 3.09 -8.19 4.18
C PHE A 40 2.90 -6.80 4.78
N TYR A 41 3.11 -6.71 6.09
CA TYR A 41 3.07 -5.46 6.85
C TYR A 41 4.44 -4.79 6.80
N MET A 42 4.58 -3.74 5.99
CA MET A 42 5.85 -3.04 5.83
C MET A 42 6.05 -2.09 7.02
N LEU A 43 6.96 -2.43 7.94
CA LEU A 43 7.15 -1.71 9.21
C LEU A 43 8.38 -0.79 9.28
N GLY A 44 9.24 -0.77 8.25
CA GLY A 44 10.59 -0.19 8.39
C GLY A 44 11.04 0.79 7.30
N SER A 45 10.27 1.01 6.24
CA SER A 45 10.76 1.75 5.08
C SER A 45 9.64 2.53 4.37
N MET A 46 9.34 3.71 4.91
CA MET A 46 8.37 4.63 4.32
C MET A 46 8.71 4.94 2.86
N GLY A 47 7.70 4.96 1.98
CA GLY A 47 7.85 5.13 0.54
C GLY A 47 8.24 3.87 -0.24
N LEU A 48 8.49 2.72 0.41
CA LEU A 48 8.89 1.51 -0.32
C LEU A 48 7.77 0.49 -0.55
N ALA A 49 6.56 0.70 -0.04
CA ALA A 49 5.45 -0.23 -0.25
C ALA A 49 5.17 -0.46 -1.74
N SER A 50 5.10 0.62 -2.53
CA SER A 50 4.94 0.57 -3.99
C SER A 50 6.10 -0.17 -4.69
N SER A 51 7.35 0.07 -4.29
CA SER A 51 8.53 -0.60 -4.85
C SER A 51 8.58 -2.10 -4.53
N ILE A 52 8.20 -2.49 -3.31
CA ILE A 52 8.10 -3.91 -2.91
C ILE A 52 7.01 -4.60 -3.73
N GLY A 53 5.85 -3.97 -3.87
CA GLY A 53 4.76 -4.48 -4.69
C GLY A 53 5.16 -4.68 -6.15
N LEU A 54 5.90 -3.72 -6.73
CA LEU A 54 6.43 -3.86 -8.08
C LEU A 54 7.41 -5.05 -8.20
N GLY A 55 8.34 -5.19 -7.25
CA GLY A 55 9.28 -6.31 -7.24
C GLY A 55 8.57 -7.67 -7.21
N LEU A 56 7.51 -7.79 -6.41
CA LEU A 56 6.66 -8.98 -6.38
C LEU A 56 5.90 -9.18 -7.69
N ALA A 57 5.30 -8.13 -8.25
CA ALA A 57 4.56 -8.21 -9.51
C ALA A 57 5.43 -8.70 -10.67
N LEU A 58 6.72 -8.33 -10.68
CA LEU A 58 7.70 -8.80 -11.67
C LEU A 58 8.19 -10.23 -11.41
N SER A 59 8.01 -10.77 -10.20
CA SER A 59 8.57 -12.06 -9.78
C SER A 59 7.54 -13.20 -9.71
N THR A 60 6.24 -12.89 -9.77
CA THR A 60 5.17 -13.89 -9.72
C THR A 60 3.99 -13.50 -10.61
N LYS A 61 3.12 -14.47 -10.91
CA LYS A 61 1.86 -14.25 -11.64
C LYS A 61 0.66 -13.95 -10.73
N ARG A 62 0.82 -14.08 -9.40
CA ARG A 62 -0.25 -13.75 -8.44
C ARG A 62 -0.57 -12.26 -8.52
N GLN A 63 -1.83 -11.91 -8.28
CA GLN A 63 -2.25 -10.52 -8.18
C GLN A 63 -1.66 -9.88 -6.93
N ILE A 64 -1.19 -8.64 -7.08
CA ILE A 64 -0.53 -7.85 -6.04
C ILE A 64 -1.38 -6.62 -5.75
N VAL A 65 -1.75 -6.43 -4.49
CA VAL A 65 -2.46 -5.24 -4.03
C VAL A 65 -1.59 -4.49 -3.04
N VAL A 66 -1.29 -3.23 -3.33
CA VAL A 66 -0.48 -2.37 -2.47
C VAL A 66 -1.35 -1.29 -1.87
N PHE A 67 -1.37 -1.18 -0.54
CA PHE A 67 -1.92 -0.02 0.16
C PHE A 67 -0.78 0.91 0.55
N ASP A 68 -0.76 2.11 -0.03
CA ASP A 68 0.16 3.19 0.31
C ASP A 68 -0.59 4.43 0.81
N GLY A 69 0.15 5.38 1.39
CA GLY A 69 -0.38 6.68 1.76
C GLY A 69 0.24 7.78 0.90
N ASP A 70 -0.47 8.89 0.72
CA ASP A 70 0.01 10.08 -0.01
C ASP A 70 1.39 10.53 0.47
N GLY A 71 1.57 10.78 1.77
CA GLY A 71 2.85 11.22 2.33
C GLY A 71 3.98 10.18 2.17
N SER A 72 3.65 8.90 2.18
CA SER A 72 4.64 7.83 1.95
C SER A 72 5.05 7.77 0.49
N LEU A 73 4.09 7.81 -0.42
CA LEU A 73 4.35 7.83 -1.86
C LEU A 73 5.18 9.05 -2.26
N LEU A 74 4.92 10.21 -1.67
CA LEU A 74 5.72 11.44 -1.88
C LEU A 74 7.19 11.25 -1.52
N MET A 75 7.54 10.41 -0.53
CA MET A 75 8.95 10.12 -0.18
C MET A 75 9.68 9.32 -1.26
N ASN A 76 8.96 8.62 -2.13
CA ASN A 76 9.54 7.83 -3.22
C ASN A 76 8.69 7.96 -4.49
N LEU A 77 8.41 9.20 -4.90
CA LEU A 77 7.54 9.47 -6.04
C LEU A 77 8.07 8.87 -7.35
N GLY A 78 9.40 8.72 -7.47
CA GLY A 78 10.05 8.07 -8.60
C GLY A 78 9.61 6.61 -8.81
N SER A 79 9.11 5.93 -7.77
CA SER A 79 8.54 4.59 -7.89
C SER A 79 7.39 4.52 -8.92
N LEU A 80 6.57 5.57 -9.05
CA LEU A 80 5.49 5.62 -10.04
C LEU A 80 6.01 5.60 -11.47
N VAL A 81 7.12 6.29 -11.74
CA VAL A 81 7.76 6.28 -13.07
C VAL A 81 8.27 4.88 -13.39
N THR A 82 8.90 4.21 -12.42
CA THR A 82 9.36 2.83 -12.60
C THR A 82 8.19 1.87 -12.80
N ILE A 83 7.12 1.97 -12.01
CA ILE A 83 5.91 1.15 -12.14
C ILE A 83 5.29 1.36 -13.53
N ALA A 84 5.13 2.60 -13.97
CA ALA A 84 4.55 2.91 -15.28
C ALA A 84 5.41 2.37 -16.44
N ASN A 85 6.74 2.44 -16.32
CA ASN A 85 7.63 1.91 -17.34
C ASN A 85 7.63 0.37 -17.41
N GLN A 86 7.51 -0.30 -16.27
CA GLN A 86 7.42 -1.77 -16.21
C GLN A 86 6.03 -2.30 -16.57
N ALA A 87 4.98 -1.52 -16.29
CA ALA A 87 3.57 -1.80 -16.60
C ALA A 87 3.12 -3.25 -16.29
N PRO A 88 3.35 -3.76 -15.06
CA PRO A 88 2.88 -5.10 -14.70
C PRO A 88 1.35 -5.18 -14.77
N SER A 89 0.83 -6.26 -15.37
CA SER A 89 -0.62 -6.46 -15.51
C SER A 89 -1.31 -7.02 -14.27
N ASN A 90 -0.54 -7.41 -13.25
CA ASN A 90 -0.98 -8.08 -12.04
C ASN A 90 -0.75 -7.25 -10.77
N MET A 91 -0.69 -5.92 -10.88
CA MET A 91 -0.45 -5.03 -9.75
C MET A 91 -1.49 -3.92 -9.67
N ILE A 92 -2.04 -3.72 -8.48
CA ILE A 92 -2.93 -2.62 -8.13
C ILE A 92 -2.28 -1.82 -7.00
N LEU A 93 -2.04 -0.53 -7.24
CA LEU A 93 -1.56 0.41 -6.23
C LEU A 93 -2.74 1.29 -5.78
N ILE A 94 -3.09 1.19 -4.50
CA ILE A 94 -4.15 1.95 -3.84
C ILE A 94 -3.49 2.97 -2.93
N VAL A 95 -3.72 4.26 -3.20
CA VAL A 95 -3.16 5.36 -2.42
C VAL A 95 -4.27 5.99 -1.59
N SER A 96 -4.14 5.90 -0.28
CA SER A 96 -4.98 6.67 0.64
C SER A 96 -4.44 8.07 0.75
N ASP A 97 -5.16 9.04 0.20
CA ASP A 97 -4.84 10.46 0.33
C ASP A 97 -5.70 11.11 1.41
N ASN A 98 -5.07 11.49 2.52
CA ASN A 98 -5.70 12.23 3.60
C ASN A 98 -4.97 13.54 3.93
N ALA A 99 -4.09 14.00 3.03
CA ALA A 99 -3.25 15.18 3.19
C ALA A 99 -2.47 15.23 4.53
N SER A 100 -2.13 14.08 5.13
CA SER A 100 -1.59 14.05 6.49
C SER A 100 -0.75 12.82 6.83
N TYR A 101 0.39 13.05 7.47
CA TYR A 101 1.18 12.04 8.17
C TYR A 101 0.50 11.62 9.50
N ALA A 102 -0.67 10.98 9.40
CA ALA A 102 -1.54 10.67 10.53
C ALA A 102 -0.85 9.81 11.60
N SER A 103 0.02 8.87 11.20
CA SER A 103 0.72 7.96 12.11
C SER A 103 1.75 8.65 13.01
N THR A 104 2.23 9.85 12.65
CA THR A 104 3.33 10.55 13.34
C THR A 104 2.89 11.84 14.05
N GLY A 105 1.58 12.06 14.17
CA GLY A 105 1.03 13.25 14.83
C GLY A 105 0.22 14.18 13.92
N GLY A 106 -0.04 13.78 12.67
CA GLY A 106 -1.01 14.47 11.81
C GLY A 106 -0.47 15.71 11.11
N GLN A 107 0.84 15.80 10.93
CA GLN A 107 1.47 16.87 10.15
C GLN A 107 0.93 16.85 8.72
N PRO A 108 0.71 18.00 8.07
CA PRO A 108 0.25 18.04 6.69
C PRO A 108 1.27 17.38 5.75
N SER A 109 0.77 16.61 4.79
CA SER A 109 1.54 16.22 3.61
C SER A 109 1.33 17.26 2.50
N TYR A 110 1.94 17.04 1.34
CA TYR A 110 1.91 17.99 0.21
C TYR A 110 0.94 17.52 -0.90
N THR A 111 -0.26 17.06 -0.50
CA THR A 111 -1.39 16.70 -1.39
C THR A 111 -2.67 17.46 -1.03
#